data_AF-A0AA96YRK1-F1
#
_entry.id   AF-A0AA96YRK1-F1
#
_cell.length_a   1.000
_cell.length_b   1.000
_cell.length_c   1.000
_cell.angle_alpha   90.00
_cell.angle_beta   90.00
_cell.angle_gamma   90.00
#
_symmetry.space_group_name_H-M   'P 1'
#
loop_
_entity.id
_entity.type
_entity.pdbx_description
1 polymer ?
#
loop_
_entity_poly.entity_id
_entity_poly.type
_entity_poly.pdbx_seq_one_letter_code
_entity_poly.pdbx_strand_id
1 'polypeptide(L)'
;MPKYGQVKCLGCSEGVYKQGYPFEDYIGVHRNFKKAERMPYGFETFDYFSKGEVVSVKTLNTSAKTYQKQNEINRVLNSYINKVNDFKGASKSGVELKSSDIKTKTIELGVPDKTTASQWLEINQSIIYAAEKNISLRVIIVKQGG
;
A
#
# COMPACT_ATOMS: atom_id res chain seq x y z
N MET A 1 -22.61 -0.93 -7.85
CA MET A 1 -21.57 -0.32 -7.00
C MET A 1 -21.06 -1.40 -6.03
N PRO A 2 -19.79 -1.82 -6.07
CA PRO A 2 -19.30 -2.81 -5.12
C PRO A 2 -19.21 -2.15 -3.73
N LYS A 3 -19.74 -2.84 -2.72
CA LYS A 3 -19.67 -2.43 -1.31
C LYS A 3 -18.23 -2.60 -0.82
N TYR A 4 -17.48 -1.51 -0.78
CA TYR A 4 -16.10 -1.48 -0.25
C TYR A 4 -16.10 -1.68 1.27
N GLY A 5 -15.29 -2.63 1.74
CA GLY A 5 -15.11 -2.97 3.15
C GLY A 5 -14.64 -1.76 3.95
N GLN A 6 -15.39 -1.43 5.00
CA GLN A 6 -15.18 -0.24 5.81
C GLN A 6 -14.16 -0.56 6.92
N VAL A 7 -13.02 0.14 6.94
CA VAL A 7 -12.03 0.04 8.02
C VAL A 7 -12.02 1.33 8.83
N LYS A 8 -12.14 1.20 10.16
CA LYS A 8 -12.00 2.33 11.08
C LYS A 8 -10.52 2.65 11.25
N CYS A 9 -10.09 3.83 10.83
CA CYS A 9 -8.75 4.34 11.12
C CYS A 9 -8.69 4.76 12.58
N LEU A 10 -8.03 3.99 13.43
CA LEU A 10 -7.65 4.45 14.78
C LEU A 10 -6.37 5.29 14.65
N GLY A 11 -6.52 6.59 14.35
CA GLY A 11 -5.39 7.55 14.44
C GLY A 11 -4.70 7.89 13.13
N CYS A 12 -5.47 8.20 12.07
CA CYS A 12 -4.98 8.68 10.76
C CYS A 12 -4.09 9.95 10.79
N SER A 13 -3.83 10.53 11.97
CA SER A 13 -2.87 11.62 12.23
C SER A 13 -1.71 11.26 13.18
N GLU A 14 -1.66 10.06 13.78
CA GLU A 14 -0.82 9.75 14.94
C GLU A 14 0.45 8.88 14.65
N GLY A 15 0.87 8.76 13.39
CA GLY A 15 2.15 8.15 12.99
C GLY A 15 2.09 6.66 12.62
N VAL A 16 3.24 6.10 12.21
CA VAL A 16 3.37 4.74 11.62
C VAL A 16 2.81 3.65 12.55
N TYR A 17 3.06 3.75 13.86
CA TYR A 17 2.62 2.75 14.83
C TYR A 17 1.10 2.61 14.95
N LYS A 18 0.35 3.68 14.66
CA LYS A 18 -1.11 3.73 14.78
C LYS A 18 -1.82 3.66 13.42
N GLN A 19 -1.07 3.72 12.31
CA GLN A 19 -1.62 3.68 10.96
C GLN A 19 -1.10 2.51 10.12
N GLY A 20 0.22 2.39 10.02
CA GLY A 20 0.90 1.42 9.17
C GLY A 20 0.65 -0.02 9.62
N TYR A 21 1.05 -0.37 10.84
CA TYR A 21 0.87 -1.76 11.31
C TYR A 21 -0.58 -2.20 11.43
N PRO A 22 -1.51 -1.38 11.97
CA PRO A 22 -2.91 -1.80 12.02
C PRO A 22 -3.49 -2.01 10.62
N PHE A 23 -3.06 -1.22 9.63
CA PHE A 23 -3.49 -1.40 8.25
C PHE A 23 -2.84 -2.64 7.61
N GLU A 24 -1.54 -2.89 7.84
CA GLU A 24 -0.88 -4.14 7.44
C GLU A 24 -1.58 -5.37 8.02
N ASP A 25 -1.92 -5.36 9.31
CA ASP A 25 -2.65 -6.44 9.98
C ASP A 25 -4.04 -6.63 9.37
N TYR A 26 -4.75 -5.53 9.13
CA TYR A 26 -6.03 -5.55 8.44
C TYR A 26 -5.90 -6.19 7.05
N ILE A 27 -4.90 -5.81 6.25
CA ILE A 27 -4.67 -6.43 4.94
C ILE A 27 -4.39 -7.92 5.08
N GLY A 28 -3.59 -8.33 6.05
CA GLY A 28 -3.32 -9.74 6.33
C GLY A 28 -4.60 -10.54 6.56
N VAL A 29 -5.50 -10.03 7.41
CA VAL A 29 -6.80 -10.66 7.68
C VAL A 29 -7.73 -10.58 6.46
N HIS A 30 -7.85 -9.42 5.84
CA HIS A 30 -8.77 -9.17 4.72
C HIS A 30 -8.43 -9.99 3.48
N ARG A 31 -7.13 -10.19 3.24
CA ARG A 31 -6.61 -11.06 2.17
C ARG A 31 -6.54 -12.53 2.57
N ASN A 32 -6.85 -12.86 3.83
CA ASN A 32 -6.75 -14.18 4.41
C ASN A 32 -5.34 -14.78 4.28
N PHE A 33 -4.31 -13.95 4.48
CA PHE A 33 -2.93 -14.39 4.52
C PHE A 33 -2.62 -15.15 5.81
N LYS A 34 -1.86 -16.22 5.69
CA LYS A 34 -1.30 -16.96 6.82
C LYS A 34 -0.20 -16.12 7.48
N LYS A 35 0.01 -16.32 8.78
CA LYS A 35 1.09 -15.63 9.52
C LYS A 35 2.47 -15.81 8.88
N ALA A 36 2.75 -16.99 8.31
CA ALA A 36 4.02 -17.30 7.64
C ALA A 36 4.21 -16.57 6.30
N GLU A 37 3.16 -15.97 5.74
CA GLU A 37 3.22 -15.18 4.50
C GLU A 37 3.59 -13.72 4.78
N ARG A 38 3.61 -13.29 6.05
CA ARG A 38 4.09 -11.97 6.44
C ARG A 38 5.61 -11.95 6.43
N MET A 39 6.18 -10.95 5.77
CA MET A 39 7.62 -10.74 5.73
C MET A 39 8.14 -10.25 7.09
N PRO A 40 9.43 -10.49 7.40
CA PRO A 40 10.06 -9.95 8.60
C PRO A 40 9.86 -8.45 8.71
N TYR A 41 9.78 -7.95 9.95
CA TYR A 41 9.60 -6.51 10.17
C TYR A 41 10.69 -5.68 9.48
N GLY A 42 10.25 -4.68 8.70
CA GLY A 42 11.12 -3.80 7.91
C GLY A 42 11.86 -4.52 6.77
N PHE A 43 11.32 -5.65 6.29
CA PHE A 43 11.75 -6.23 5.02
C PHE A 43 11.61 -5.17 3.92
N GLU A 44 12.53 -5.20 2.95
CA GLU A 44 12.57 -4.17 1.93
C GLU A 44 11.35 -4.29 1.01
N THR A 45 10.65 -3.17 0.81
CA THR A 45 9.58 -2.95 -0.19
C THR A 45 8.28 -3.73 0.04
N PHE A 46 8.32 -4.99 0.47
CA PHE A 46 7.16 -5.86 0.58
C PHE A 46 6.90 -6.31 2.02
N ASP A 47 5.61 -6.40 2.36
CA ASP A 47 5.12 -6.75 3.68
C ASP A 47 4.56 -8.18 3.72
N TYR A 48 4.12 -8.71 2.56
CA TYR A 48 3.67 -10.08 2.41
C TYR A 48 4.21 -10.74 1.13
N PHE A 49 4.41 -12.05 1.20
CA PHE A 49 4.66 -12.93 0.05
C PHE A 49 3.79 -14.18 0.16
N SER A 50 2.88 -14.36 -0.79
CA SER A 50 1.95 -15.50 -0.84
C SER A 50 1.87 -16.07 -2.24
N LYS A 51 2.25 -17.34 -2.41
CA LYS A 51 2.06 -18.11 -3.67
C LYS A 51 2.61 -17.40 -4.93
N GLY A 52 3.68 -16.61 -4.80
CA GLY A 52 4.27 -15.85 -5.91
C GLY A 52 3.73 -14.41 -6.05
N GLU A 53 2.74 -13.99 -5.27
CA GLU A 53 2.33 -12.59 -5.15
C GLU A 53 3.15 -11.92 -4.04
N VAL A 54 3.75 -10.78 -4.36
CA VAL A 54 4.30 -9.85 -3.35
C VAL A 54 3.35 -8.69 -3.14
N VAL A 55 3.13 -8.31 -1.89
CA VAL A 55 2.25 -7.21 -1.51
C VAL A 55 3.02 -6.18 -0.69
N SER A 56 3.03 -4.95 -1.18
CA SER A 56 3.43 -3.77 -0.43
C SER A 56 2.19 -3.10 0.14
N VAL A 57 2.16 -2.87 1.44
CA VAL A 57 1.07 -2.18 2.13
C VAL A 57 1.52 -0.75 2.43
N LYS A 58 0.65 0.20 2.11
CA LYS A 58 0.91 1.63 2.29
C LYS A 58 -0.33 2.33 2.79
N THR A 59 -0.12 3.39 3.57
CA THR A 59 -1.16 4.35 3.95
C THR A 59 -0.74 5.72 3.50
N LEU A 60 -1.68 6.51 2.99
CA LEU A 60 -1.44 7.90 2.61
C LEU A 60 -2.54 8.78 3.22
N ASN A 61 -2.18 9.59 4.22
CA ASN A 61 -3.10 10.59 4.77
C ASN A 61 -3.18 11.79 3.81
N THR A 62 -4.10 11.72 2.85
CA THR A 62 -4.31 12.77 1.84
C THR A 62 -4.73 14.12 2.44
N SER A 63 -5.16 14.18 3.70
CA SER A 63 -5.48 15.43 4.41
C SER A 63 -4.25 16.15 4.98
N ALA A 64 -3.06 15.55 4.95
CA ALA A 64 -1.85 16.22 5.44
C ALA A 64 -1.48 17.42 4.55
N LYS A 65 -0.94 18.49 5.17
CA LYS A 65 -0.60 19.75 4.48
C LYS A 65 0.27 19.55 3.24
N THR A 66 1.21 18.61 3.27
CA THR A 66 2.10 18.28 2.15
C THR A 66 1.32 17.85 0.91
N TYR A 67 0.23 17.09 1.08
CA TYR A 67 -0.57 16.51 -0.01
C TYR A 67 -1.72 17.41 -0.47
N GLN A 68 -1.78 18.65 0.04
CA GLN A 68 -2.66 19.68 -0.50
C GLN A 68 -2.02 20.39 -1.69
N LYS A 69 -0.72 20.20 -1.92
CA LYS A 69 -0.01 20.71 -3.10
C LYS A 69 -0.29 19.81 -4.30
N GLN A 70 -0.47 20.43 -5.46
CA GLN A 70 -0.70 19.73 -6.72
C GLN A 70 0.44 18.76 -7.03
N ASN A 71 0.11 17.57 -7.53
CA ASN A 71 1.01 16.50 -7.97
C ASN A 71 1.79 15.79 -6.85
N GLU A 72 1.68 16.19 -5.57
CA GLU A 72 2.42 15.55 -4.49
C GLU A 72 1.93 14.13 -4.20
N ILE A 73 0.62 13.85 -4.36
CA ILE A 73 0.10 12.49 -4.18
C ILE A 73 0.62 11.62 -5.31
N ASN A 74 0.50 12.07 -6.56
CA ASN A 74 1.01 11.34 -7.72
C ASN A 74 2.51 11.02 -7.58
N ARG A 75 3.32 12.02 -7.19
CA ARG A 75 4.77 11.87 -6.98
C ARG A 75 5.08 10.79 -5.94
N VAL A 76 4.39 10.81 -4.80
CA VAL A 76 4.63 9.82 -3.74
C VAL A 76 4.18 8.42 -4.15
N LEU A 77 3.00 8.27 -4.76
CA LEU A 77 2.52 6.97 -5.21
C LEU A 77 3.43 6.38 -6.30
N ASN A 78 3.87 7.19 -7.26
CA ASN A 78 4.81 6.75 -8.29
C ASN A 78 6.16 6.35 -7.68
N SER A 79 6.59 6.98 -6.57
CA SER A 79 7.80 6.53 -5.86
C SER A 79 7.64 5.14 -5.25
N TYR A 80 6.44 4.77 -4.76
CA TYR A 80 6.16 3.41 -4.27
C TYR A 80 6.13 2.41 -5.42
N ILE A 81 5.48 2.77 -6.53
CA ILE A 81 5.42 1.96 -7.75
C ILE A 81 6.83 1.68 -8.27
N ASN A 82 7.69 2.70 -8.33
CA ASN A 82 9.07 2.54 -8.80
C ASN A 82 9.86 1.61 -7.89
N LYS A 83 9.76 1.75 -6.55
CA LYS A 83 10.41 0.82 -5.61
C LYS A 83 9.98 -0.64 -5.84
N VAL A 84 8.69 -0.88 -6.06
CA VAL A 84 8.15 -2.22 -6.36
C VAL A 84 8.59 -2.72 -7.74
N ASN A 85 8.63 -1.84 -8.74
CA ASN A 85 9.06 -2.16 -10.08
C ASN A 85 10.55 -2.54 -10.12
N ASP A 86 11.37 -1.75 -9.44
CA ASP A 86 12.84 -1.81 -9.52
C ASP A 86 13.45 -2.84 -8.56
N PHE A 87 12.65 -3.46 -7.68
CA PHE A 87 13.07 -4.48 -6.74
C PHE A 87 13.86 -5.63 -7.42
N LYS A 88 15.10 -5.85 -6.94
CA LYS A 88 16.03 -6.87 -7.48
C LYS A 88 16.20 -8.11 -6.58
N GLY A 89 15.57 -8.11 -5.41
CA GLY A 89 15.76 -9.11 -4.37
C GLY A 89 16.25 -8.48 -3.08
N ALA A 90 15.94 -9.11 -1.96
CA ALA A 90 16.39 -8.68 -0.64
C ALA A 90 16.48 -9.88 0.31
N SER A 91 17.29 -9.74 1.36
CA SER A 91 17.34 -10.70 2.45
C SER A 91 17.28 -9.98 3.78
N LYS A 92 16.53 -10.54 4.73
CA LYS A 92 16.42 -10.01 6.10
C LYS A 92 15.99 -11.10 7.06
N SER A 93 16.62 -11.15 8.23
CA SER A 93 16.28 -12.08 9.32
C SER A 93 16.16 -13.54 8.86
N GLY A 94 17.04 -13.97 7.95
CA GLY A 94 17.06 -15.34 7.40
C GLY A 94 16.02 -15.62 6.30
N VAL A 95 15.18 -14.66 5.93
CA VAL A 95 14.28 -14.75 4.77
C VAL A 95 14.95 -14.10 3.57
N GLU A 96 14.97 -14.80 2.44
CA GLU A 96 15.44 -14.30 1.15
C GLU A 96 14.25 -14.28 0.17
N LEU A 97 14.11 -13.19 -0.59
CA LEU A 97 13.15 -13.07 -1.69
C LEU A 97 13.91 -12.66 -2.94
N LYS A 98 13.88 -13.50 -3.98
CA LYS A 98 14.51 -13.20 -5.27
C LYS A 98 13.44 -12.70 -6.25
N SER A 99 13.83 -11.85 -7.20
CA SER A 99 12.91 -11.41 -8.24
C SER A 99 12.32 -12.57 -9.06
N SER A 100 13.02 -13.70 -9.16
CA SER A 100 12.54 -14.93 -9.82
C SER A 100 11.36 -15.59 -9.10
N ASP A 101 11.18 -15.34 -7.80
CA ASP A 101 10.11 -15.92 -7.00
C ASP A 101 8.78 -15.15 -7.20
N ILE A 102 8.86 -13.95 -7.76
CA ILE A 102 7.77 -12.99 -7.89
C ILE A 102 7.05 -13.18 -9.23
N LYS A 103 5.78 -13.58 -9.16
CA LYS A 103 4.88 -13.73 -10.30
C LYS A 103 4.00 -12.50 -10.50
N THR A 104 3.52 -11.91 -9.41
CA THR A 104 2.64 -10.73 -9.43
C THR A 104 3.01 -9.75 -8.33
N LYS A 105 2.77 -8.46 -8.58
CA LYS A 105 3.09 -7.37 -7.67
C LYS A 105 1.83 -6.56 -7.36
N THR A 106 1.57 -6.35 -6.08
CA THR A 106 0.43 -5.53 -5.62
C THR A 106 0.88 -4.49 -4.61
N ILE A 107 0.32 -3.28 -4.72
CA ILE A 107 0.31 -2.27 -3.66
C ILE A 107 -1.11 -2.15 -3.12
N GLU A 108 -1.29 -2.40 -1.82
CA GLU A 108 -2.53 -2.11 -1.09
C GLU A 108 -2.41 -0.73 -0.43
N LEU A 109 -3.20 0.24 -0.88
CA LEU A 109 -3.12 1.63 -0.46
C LEU A 109 -4.35 2.03 0.35
N GLY A 110 -4.16 2.31 1.64
CA GLY A 110 -5.17 2.95 2.49
C GLY A 110 -5.17 4.46 2.32
N VAL A 111 -6.31 5.05 1.95
CA VAL A 111 -6.53 6.51 1.89
C VAL A 111 -7.75 6.90 2.70
N PRO A 112 -7.82 8.11 3.29
CA PRO A 112 -8.98 8.52 4.07
C PRO A 112 -10.21 8.77 3.18
N ASP A 113 -11.39 8.57 3.77
CA ASP A 113 -12.70 8.87 3.16
C ASP A 113 -12.91 10.34 2.77
N LYS A 114 -12.13 11.25 3.36
CA LYS A 114 -12.12 12.68 3.02
C LYS A 114 -11.23 13.05 1.82
N THR A 115 -10.67 12.08 1.09
CA THR A 115 -9.86 12.34 -0.11
C THR A 115 -10.70 13.07 -1.16
N THR A 116 -10.20 14.22 -1.65
CA THR A 116 -10.96 15.09 -2.55
C THR A 116 -10.95 14.59 -4.00
N ALA A 117 -11.85 15.12 -4.84
CA ALA A 117 -11.93 14.75 -6.25
C ALA A 117 -10.61 15.03 -7.02
N SER A 118 -9.95 16.15 -6.75
CA SER A 118 -8.66 16.48 -7.37
C SER A 118 -7.55 15.51 -6.96
N GLN A 119 -7.55 15.08 -5.69
CA GLN A 119 -6.62 14.08 -5.20
C GLN A 119 -6.90 12.70 -5.80
N TRP A 120 -8.17 12.35 -6.02
CA TRP A 120 -8.55 11.13 -6.74
C TRP A 120 -8.08 11.12 -8.19
N LEU A 121 -8.01 12.28 -8.88
CA LEU A 121 -7.41 12.36 -10.22
C LEU A 121 -5.93 11.95 -10.18
N GLU A 122 -5.16 12.45 -9.20
CA GLU A 122 -3.75 12.07 -9.03
C GLU A 122 -3.58 10.58 -8.69
N ILE A 123 -4.45 10.03 -7.84
CA ILE A 123 -4.47 8.59 -7.50
C ILE A 123 -4.75 7.75 -8.74
N ASN A 124 -5.75 8.13 -9.54
CA ASN A 124 -6.12 7.40 -10.76
C ASN A 124 -5.00 7.43 -11.81
N GLN A 125 -4.28 8.55 -11.94
CA GLN A 125 -3.07 8.61 -12.77
C GLN A 125 -2.01 7.61 -12.31
N SER A 126 -1.79 7.48 -10.99
CA SER A 126 -0.85 6.49 -10.45
C SER A 126 -1.36 5.05 -10.60
N ILE A 127 -2.67 4.79 -10.60
CA ILE A 127 -3.24 3.46 -10.90
C ILE A 127 -2.90 3.05 -12.34
N ILE A 128 -3.07 3.97 -13.30
CA ILE A 128 -2.70 3.73 -14.70
C ILE A 128 -1.21 3.46 -14.82
N TYR A 129 -0.37 4.31 -14.21
CA TYR A 129 1.08 4.13 -14.20
C TYR A 129 1.52 2.78 -13.59
N ALA A 130 0.86 2.34 -12.51
CA ALA A 130 1.13 1.02 -11.92
C ALA A 130 0.78 -0.11 -12.89
N ALA A 131 -0.36 -0.01 -13.59
CA ALA A 131 -0.78 -1.01 -14.56
C ALA A 131 0.19 -1.12 -15.74
N GLU A 132 0.74 0.00 -16.24
CA GLU A 132 1.80 0.02 -17.27
C GLU A 132 3.07 -0.73 -16.83
N LYS A 133 3.29 -0.87 -15.52
CA LYS A 133 4.41 -1.62 -14.92
C LYS A 133 4.01 -3.03 -14.46
N ASN A 134 2.82 -3.51 -14.84
CA ASN A 134 2.26 -4.79 -14.39
C ASN A 134 2.13 -4.89 -12.85
N ILE A 135 1.85 -3.77 -12.19
CA ILE A 135 1.63 -3.66 -10.74
C ILE A 135 0.16 -3.33 -10.49
N SER A 136 -0.48 -4.11 -9.63
CA SER A 136 -1.85 -3.81 -9.17
C SER A 136 -1.80 -2.78 -8.03
N LEU A 137 -2.25 -1.55 -8.26
CA LEU A 137 -2.49 -0.58 -7.18
C LEU A 137 -3.97 -0.64 -6.75
N ARG A 138 -4.24 -1.25 -5.59
CA ARG A 138 -5.58 -1.38 -5.03
C ARG A 138 -5.78 -0.35 -3.92
N VAL A 139 -6.83 0.46 -4.04
CA VAL A 139 -7.12 1.53 -3.08
C VAL A 139 -8.26 1.13 -2.15
N ILE A 140 -8.03 1.29 -0.85
CA ILE A 140 -8.98 0.99 0.22
C ILE A 140 -9.29 2.31 0.93
N ILE A 141 -10.57 2.63 1.04
CA ILE A 141 -11.03 3.81 1.76
C ILE A 141 -11.10 3.48 3.25
N VAL A 142 -10.38 4.25 4.05
CA VAL A 142 -10.32 4.14 5.50
C VAL A 142 -11.12 5.29 6.11
N LYS A 143 -12.12 4.99 6.95
CA LYS A 143 -12.92 6.01 7.61
C LYS A 143 -12.11 6.66 8.73
N GLN A 144 -11.98 7.98 8.70
CA GLN A 144 -11.43 8.69 9.85
C GLN A 144 -12.51 8.77 10.94
N GLY A 145 -12.19 8.28 12.15
CA GLY A 145 -13.06 8.49 13.30
C GLY A 145 -13.21 10.00 13.55
N GLY A 146 -14.46 10.45 13.70
CA GLY A 146 -14.77 11.79 14.21
C GLY A 146 -14.57 11.89 15.71
#